data_AF-A0A502HE91-F1
#
_entry.id   AF-A0A502HE91-F1
#
_cell.length_a   1.000
_cell.length_b   1.000
_cell.length_c   1.000
_cell.angle_alpha   90.00
_cell.angle_beta   90.00
_cell.angle_gamma   90.00
#
_symmetry.space_group_name_H-M   'P 1'
#
loop_
_entity.id
_entity.type
_entity.pdbx_description
1 polymer ?
#
loop_
_entity_poly.entity_id
_entity_poly.type
_entity_poly.pdbx_seq_one_letter_code
_entity_poly.pdbx_strand_id
1 'polypeptide(L)' 'MGAKSPQLLPEVAAKFRCTVVPCRIEIQRLGRKIDLCTLTLAEAEELVKDPKFTYLIPIRKRSKAVQ' A
#
# COMPACT_ATOMS: atom_id res chain seq x y z
N MET A 1 -16.50 2.25 -20.78
CA MET A 1 -15.10 2.00 -20.36
C MET A 1 -14.82 2.78 -19.08
N GLY A 2 -15.07 2.18 -17.92
CA GLY A 2 -14.64 2.77 -16.65
C GLY A 2 -13.26 2.23 -16.33
N ALA A 3 -12.20 2.98 -16.63
CA ALA A 3 -10.89 2.72 -16.03
C ALA A 3 -11.05 2.96 -14.53
N LYS A 4 -11.53 1.95 -13.80
CA LYS A 4 -11.47 1.93 -12.34
C LYS A 4 -9.99 2.05 -12.03
N SER A 5 -9.58 3.24 -11.61
CA SER A 5 -8.25 3.49 -11.07
C SER A 5 -7.93 2.32 -10.14
N PRO A 6 -6.74 1.72 -10.23
CA PRO A 6 -6.38 0.62 -9.34
C PRO A 6 -6.41 1.19 -7.92
N GLN A 7 -7.54 0.97 -7.26
CA GLN A 7 -7.83 1.44 -5.92
C GLN A 7 -7.53 0.26 -5.02
N LEU A 8 -6.64 0.50 -4.06
CA LEU A 8 -6.46 -0.41 -2.93
C LEU A 8 -7.84 -0.70 -2.31
N LEU A 9 -7.96 -1.83 -1.62
CA LEU A 9 -9.14 -2.07 -0.80
C LEU A 9 -9.39 -0.87 0.13
N PRO A 10 -10.66 -0.48 0.36
CA PRO A 10 -11.00 0.74 1.11
C PRO A 10 -10.36 0.77 2.50
N GLU A 11 -10.24 -0.38 3.18
CA GLU A 11 -9.58 -0.49 4.49
C GLU A 11 -8.07 -0.20 4.42
N VAL A 12 -7.41 -0.65 3.35
CA VAL A 12 -5.99 -0.35 3.09
C VAL A 12 -5.85 1.10 2.67
N ALA A 13 -6.68 1.60 1.75
CA ALA A 13 -6.68 2.99 1.29
C ALA A 13 -6.94 4.00 2.43
N ALA A 14 -7.67 3.58 3.47
CA ALA A 14 -7.93 4.41 4.65
C ALA A 14 -6.68 4.63 5.51
N LYS A 15 -5.76 3.66 5.55
CA LYS A 15 -4.52 3.73 6.35
C LYS A 15 -3.26 3.94 5.52
N PHE A 16 -3.27 3.59 4.25
CA PHE A 16 -2.12 3.53 3.37
C PHE A 16 -2.43 4.17 2.03
N ARG A 17 -1.41 4.82 1.46
CA ARG A 17 -1.44 5.40 0.13
C ARG A 17 -0.51 4.60 -0.77
N CYS A 18 -1.04 4.10 -1.88
CA CYS A 18 -0.23 3.53 -2.95
C CYS A 18 0.50 4.64 -3.69
N THR A 19 1.81 4.48 -3.91
CA THR A 19 2.62 5.42 -4.70
C THR A 19 2.88 4.93 -6.12
N VAL A 20 2.57 3.67 -6.42
CA VAL A 20 2.81 3.05 -7.71
C VAL A 20 1.53 2.74 -8.46
N VAL A 21 1.58 2.92 -9.78
CA VAL A 21 0.53 2.55 -10.73
C VAL A 21 1.21 1.86 -11.92
N PRO A 22 0.83 0.63 -12.30
CA PRO A 22 -0.23 -0.20 -11.75
C PRO A 22 0.08 -0.70 -10.32
N CYS A 23 -0.95 -0.99 -9.52
CA CYS A 23 -0.85 -1.51 -8.15
C CYS A 23 -0.28 -2.95 -8.06
N ARG A 24 0.52 -3.38 -9.04
CA ARG A 24 1.20 -4.68 -9.07
C ARG A 24 2.69 -4.45 -8.99
N ILE A 25 3.30 -5.02 -7.97
CA ILE A 25 4.74 -4.92 -7.75
C ILE A 25 5.35 -6.32 -7.74
N GLU A 26 6.53 -6.45 -8.29
CA GLU A 26 7.32 -7.66 -8.14
C GLU A 26 8.43 -7.39 -7.14
N ILE A 27 8.38 -8.07 -6.00
CA ILE A 27 9.45 -7.99 -5.02
C ILE A 27 10.50 -9.02 -5.41
N GLN A 28 11.50 -8.60 -6.19
CA GLN A 28 12.56 -9.47 -6.70
C GLN A 28 13.27 -10.27 -5.59
N ARG A 29 13.53 -9.65 -4.43
CA ARG A 29 14.16 -10.35 -3.28
C ARG A 29 13.34 -11.52 -2.73
N LEU A 30 12.02 -11.47 -2.89
CA LEU A 30 11.09 -12.53 -2.48
C LEU A 30 10.70 -13.44 -3.65
N GLY A 31 11.10 -13.09 -4.88
CA GLY A 31 10.69 -13.76 -6.11
C GLY A 31 9.17 -13.81 -6.29
N ARG A 32 8.42 -12.87 -5.68
CA ARG A 32 6.95 -12.88 -5.63
C ARG A 32 6.36 -11.61 -6.22
N LYS A 33 5.30 -11.80 -7.00
CA LYS A 33 4.43 -10.73 -7.51
C LYS A 33 3.32 -10.50 -6.49
N ILE A 34 3.19 -9.26 -6.05
CA ILE A 34 2.19 -8.82 -5.09
C ILE A 34 1.25 -7.84 -5.77
N ASP A 35 -0.04 -8.12 -5.65
CA ASP A 35 -1.11 -7.24 -6.13
C ASP A 35 -1.65 -6.42 -4.95
N LEU A 36 -1.33 -5.13 -4.94
CA LEU A 36 -1.73 -4.19 -3.90
C LEU A 36 -3.25 -3.95 -3.91
N CYS A 37 -3.95 -4.20 -5.02
CA CYS A 37 -5.41 -4.04 -5.07
C CYS A 37 -6.16 -5.16 -4.34
N THR A 38 -5.58 -6.35 -4.22
CA THR A 38 -6.19 -7.50 -3.52
C THR A 38 -5.63 -7.72 -2.12
N LEU A 39 -4.73 -6.84 -1.69
CA LEU A 39 -4.00 -6.96 -0.44
C LEU A 39 -4.91 -6.66 0.75
N THR A 40 -4.88 -7.54 1.75
CA THR A 40 -5.59 -7.30 3.00
C THR A 40 -4.88 -6.25 3.85
N LEU A 41 -5.60 -5.65 4.81
CA LEU A 41 -5.01 -4.69 5.73
C LEU A 41 -3.84 -5.30 6.54
N ALA A 42 -4.00 -6.54 7.01
CA ALA A 42 -2.96 -7.24 7.75
C ALA A 42 -1.71 -7.48 6.90
N GLU A 43 -1.87 -7.94 5.66
CA GLU A 43 -0.74 -8.13 4.75
C GLU A 43 -0.07 -6.80 4.38
N ALA A 44 -0.84 -5.72 4.22
CA ALA A 44 -0.29 -4.39 3.98
C ALA A 44 0.53 -3.92 5.18
N GLU A 45 0.04 -4.15 6.41
CA GLU A 45 0.74 -3.85 7.65
C GLU A 45 2.05 -4.66 7.78
N GLU A 46 2.04 -5.95 7.41
CA GLU A 46 3.26 -6.77 7.37
C GLU A 46 4.28 -6.27 6.33
N LEU A 47 3.81 -5.85 5.15
CA LEU A 47 4.70 -5.35 4.10
C LEU A 47 5.36 -4.02 4.48
N VAL A 48 4.62 -3.08 5.08
CA VAL A 48 5.20 -1.79 5.51
C VAL A 48 6.12 -1.89 6.72
N LYS A 49 6.10 -3.01 7.47
CA LYS A 49 7.13 -3.29 8.48
C LYS A 49 8.50 -3.44 7.86
N ASP A 50 8.57 -3.89 6.60
CA ASP A 50 9.82 -3.97 5.89
C ASP A 50 10.28 -2.56 5.46
N PRO A 51 11.46 -2.10 5.92
CA PRO A 51 11.92 -0.74 5.65
C PRO A 51 12.28 -0.49 4.19
N LYS A 52 12.41 -1.54 3.36
CA LYS A 52 12.66 -1.42 1.91
C LYS A 52 11.35 -1.40 1.11
N PHE A 53 10.20 -1.60 1.76
CA PHE A 53 8.90 -1.57 1.10
C PHE A 53 8.39 -0.13 1.00
N THR A 54 8.62 0.51 -0.14
CA THR A 54 8.29 1.93 -0.39
C THR A 54 6.99 2.13 -1.20
N TYR A 55 6.31 1.03 -1.54
CA TYR A 55 5.15 1.02 -2.43
C TYR A 55 3.83 1.41 -1.74
N LEU A 56 3.71 1.10 -0.44
CA LEU A 56 2.63 1.58 0.42
C LEU A 56 3.21 2.51 1.46
N ILE A 57 2.71 3.74 1.50
CA ILE A 57 3.09 4.71 2.51
C ILE A 57 1.94 4.82 3.52
N PRO A 58 2.18 4.64 4.83
CA PRO A 58 1.16 4.89 5.83
C PRO A 58 0.71 6.35 5.76
N ILE A 59 -0.59 6.56 5.57
CA ILE A 59 -1.24 7.85 5.72
C ILE A 59 -1.25 8.11 7.22
N ARG A 60 -0.18 8.71 7.73
CA ARG A 60 -0.19 9.23 9.09
C ARG A 60 -1.32 10.26 9.14
N LYS A 61 -2.41 9.94 9.85
CA LYS A 61 -3.26 10.97 10.43
C LYS A 61 -2.30 11.83 11.23
N ARG A 62 -2.05 13.04 10.72
CA ARG A 62 -1.26 14.06 11.40
C ARG A 62 -1.97 14.30 12.72
N SER A 63 -1.59 13.56 13.77
CA SER A 63 -1.75 14.06 15.11
C SER A 63 -1.02 15.39 15.06
N LYS A 64 -1.78 16.49 15.14
CA LYS A 64 -1.23 17.78 15.52
C LYS A 64 -0.51 17.51 16.84
N ALA A 65 0.77 17.18 16.78
CA ALA A 65 1.68 17.47 17.85
C ALA A 65 1.75 18.99 17.84
N VAL A 66 0.90 19.58 18.69
CA VAL A 66 1.12 20.90 19.26
C VAL A 66 2.58 20.94 19.70
N GLN A 67 3.35 21.81 19.04
CA GLN A 67 4.52 22.47 19.58
C GLN A 67 4.33 23.96 19.31
#